data_AF-A0A915LU55-F1
#
_entry.id   AF-A0A915LU55-F1
#
_cell.length_a   1.000
_cell.length_b   1.000
_cell.length_c   1.000
_cell.angle_alpha   90.00
_cell.angle_beta   90.00
_cell.angle_gamma   90.00
#
_symmetry.space_group_name_H-M   'P 1'
#
loop_
_entity.id
_entity.type
_entity.pdbx_description
1 polymer ?
#
loop_
_entity_poly.entity_id
_entity_poly.type
_entity_poly.pdbx_seq_one_letter_code
_entity_poly.pdbx_strand_id
1 'polypeptide(L)'
;MFQSSQIGRASRSRSEKLPAPEASTALSTQQRVNSTFMPVTSKQIYFVLNGNPHRFYRTLVSPLSRGELDHLLEEISEGLHVAIFRIYSFEGDRILNVEQ
;
A
#
# COMPACT_ATOMS: atom_id res chain seq x y z
N MET A 1 25.18 82.91 -34.10
CA MET A 1 26.51 82.40 -34.50
C MET A 1 27.14 81.71 -33.30
N PHE A 2 27.52 80.45 -33.51
CA PHE A 2 28.43 79.57 -32.75
C PHE A 2 28.12 79.09 -31.31
N GLN A 3 28.21 77.75 -31.23
CA GLN A 3 28.08 76.84 -30.10
C GLN A 3 29.25 76.96 -29.11
N SER A 4 29.06 76.48 -27.87
CA SER A 4 29.92 75.42 -27.31
C SER A 4 29.34 74.82 -26.02
N SER A 5 29.41 73.49 -26.00
CA SER A 5 28.90 72.51 -25.06
C SER A 5 29.97 72.12 -24.03
N GLN A 6 29.60 71.77 -22.79
CA GLN A 6 30.17 70.69 -21.92
C GLN A 6 29.11 70.38 -20.82
N ILE A 7 28.34 69.29 -20.82
CA ILE A 7 28.60 67.87 -20.48
C ILE A 7 29.37 67.65 -19.17
N GLY A 8 28.65 67.22 -18.12
CA GLY A 8 29.16 66.56 -16.93
C GLY A 8 28.21 65.44 -16.48
N ARG A 9 28.68 64.18 -16.59
CA ARG A 9 28.03 62.89 -16.28
C ARG A 9 27.79 62.71 -14.77
N ALA A 10 26.59 62.32 -14.31
CA ALA A 10 26.07 60.97 -14.08
C ALA A 10 26.45 60.28 -12.74
N SER A 11 25.39 59.82 -12.06
CA SER A 11 25.30 58.59 -11.24
C SER A 11 25.75 58.62 -9.77
N ARG A 12 24.77 58.49 -8.84
CA ARG A 12 24.66 57.32 -7.96
C ARG A 12 23.34 57.29 -7.18
N SER A 13 22.72 56.13 -7.27
CA SER A 13 21.49 55.69 -6.62
C SER A 13 21.63 55.60 -5.10
N ARG A 14 20.58 55.96 -4.36
CA ARG A 14 20.35 55.43 -3.02
C ARG A 14 18.95 54.83 -2.97
N SER A 15 18.94 53.53 -3.21
CA SER A 15 17.78 52.66 -3.19
C SER A 15 17.07 52.72 -1.84
N GLU A 16 15.75 52.78 -1.88
CA GLU A 16 14.85 52.70 -0.74
C GLU A 16 15.06 51.40 0.03
N LYS A 17 15.08 51.50 1.35
CA LYS A 17 15.27 50.39 2.27
C LYS A 17 14.00 49.55 2.32
N LEU A 18 13.95 48.46 1.56
CA LEU A 18 12.96 47.39 1.70
C LEU A 18 13.12 46.72 3.09
N PRO A 19 12.04 46.46 3.83
CA PRO A 19 12.13 45.63 5.03
C PRO A 19 12.43 44.18 4.64
N ALA A 20 13.33 43.55 5.39
CA ALA A 20 13.70 42.15 5.22
C ALA A 20 12.46 41.24 5.35
N PRO A 21 12.33 40.17 4.53
CA PRO A 21 11.34 39.15 4.79
C PRO A 21 11.80 38.40 6.03
N GLU A 22 11.07 38.59 7.14
CA GLU A 22 11.23 37.74 8.30
C GLU A 22 11.04 36.29 7.85
N ALA A 23 12.05 35.48 8.21
CA ALA A 23 12.08 34.05 7.97
C ALA A 23 10.83 33.42 8.58
N SER A 24 9.79 33.28 7.77
CA SER A 24 8.70 32.35 8.06
C SER A 24 9.26 30.96 7.79
N THR A 25 9.95 30.43 8.80
CA THR A 25 10.16 28.99 8.94
C THR A 25 8.77 28.37 9.04
N ALA A 26 8.16 28.14 7.88
CA ALA A 26 7.11 27.14 7.75
C ALA A 26 7.82 25.81 7.99
N LEU A 27 7.92 25.43 9.26
CA LEU A 27 8.01 24.03 9.64
C LEU A 27 6.76 23.39 9.02
N SER A 28 6.93 22.88 7.80
CA SER A 28 6.06 21.87 7.25
C SER A 28 6.08 20.76 8.28
N THR A 29 5.05 20.74 9.11
CA THR A 29 4.73 19.61 9.97
C THR A 29 4.47 18.47 9.01
N GLN A 30 5.54 17.78 8.62
CA GLN A 30 5.46 16.51 7.94
C GLN A 30 4.77 15.59 8.93
N GLN A 31 3.45 15.51 8.75
CA GLN A 31 2.60 14.53 9.38
C GLN A 31 3.19 13.19 8.95
N ARG A 32 4.03 12.61 9.81
CA ARG A 32 4.57 11.27 9.62
C ARG A 32 3.35 10.35 9.58
N VAL A 33 2.93 10.01 8.38
CA VAL A 33 2.00 8.92 8.16
C VAL A 33 2.77 7.69 8.62
N ASN A 34 2.51 7.26 9.86
CA ASN A 34 2.99 5.99 10.37
C ASN A 34 2.18 4.90 9.63
N SER A 35 2.52 4.63 8.38
CA SER A 35 2.04 3.46 7.67
C SER A 35 2.74 2.26 8.30
N THR A 36 2.05 1.54 9.18
CA THR A 36 2.54 0.27 9.69
C THR A 36 2.73 -0.67 8.50
N PHE A 37 3.98 -0.97 8.17
CA PHE A 37 4.30 -1.98 7.16
C PHE A 37 3.92 -3.35 7.71
N MET A 38 2.82 -3.91 7.22
CA MET A 38 2.46 -5.30 7.48
C MET A 38 3.03 -6.16 6.34
N PRO A 39 3.98 -7.07 6.62
CA PRO A 39 4.47 -7.96 5.59
C PRO A 39 3.34 -8.84 5.09
N VAL A 40 3.28 -9.03 3.78
CA VAL A 40 2.34 -9.95 3.15
C VAL A 40 2.80 -11.37 3.43
N THR A 41 2.10 -12.08 4.31
CA THR A 41 2.44 -13.45 4.73
C THR A 41 1.42 -14.46 4.24
N SER A 42 1.87 -15.65 3.87
CA SER A 42 0.98 -16.78 3.61
C SER A 42 0.33 -17.29 4.90
N LYS A 43 -0.90 -17.78 4.80
CA LYS A 43 -1.63 -18.42 5.89
C LYS A 43 -1.54 -19.94 5.75
N GLN A 44 -1.28 -20.64 6.83
CA GLN A 44 -1.38 -22.09 6.86
C GLN A 44 -2.80 -22.49 7.28
N ILE A 45 -3.49 -23.25 6.42
CA ILE A 45 -4.89 -23.63 6.62
C ILE A 45 -5.00 -25.16 6.68
N TYR A 46 -5.87 -25.63 7.56
CA TYR A 46 -6.22 -27.03 7.72
C TYR A 46 -7.65 -27.26 7.21
N PHE A 47 -7.79 -28.14 6.23
CA PHE A 47 -9.07 -28.61 5.74
C PHE A 47 -9.37 -29.97 6.36
N VAL A 48 -10.48 -30.06 7.08
CA VAL A 48 -10.91 -31.30 7.74
C VAL A 48 -12.11 -31.86 6.97
N LEU A 49 -12.07 -33.15 6.65
CA LEU A 49 -13.17 -33.78 5.95
C LEU A 49 -14.39 -33.89 6.87
N ASN A 50 -15.53 -33.38 6.40
CA ASN A 50 -16.79 -33.47 7.14
C ASN A 50 -17.15 -34.94 7.42
N GLY A 51 -17.54 -35.24 8.67
CA GLY A 51 -17.84 -36.59 9.13
C GLY A 51 -16.62 -37.48 9.41
N ASN A 52 -15.39 -37.04 9.12
CA ASN A 52 -14.18 -37.80 9.42
C ASN A 52 -13.00 -36.87 9.84
N PRO A 53 -12.89 -36.54 11.14
CA PRO A 53 -11.91 -35.57 11.64
C PRO A 53 -10.45 -36.05 11.54
N HIS A 54 -10.21 -37.35 11.36
CA HIS A 54 -8.86 -37.89 11.19
C HIS A 54 -8.32 -37.68 9.76
N ARG A 55 -9.17 -37.35 8.80
CA ARG A 55 -8.79 -37.09 7.42
C ARG A 55 -8.74 -35.58 7.19
N PHE A 56 -7.53 -35.04 7.23
CA PHE A 56 -7.29 -33.62 7.03
C PHE A 56 -6.16 -33.38 6.03
N TYR A 57 -6.22 -32.24 5.36
CA TYR A 57 -5.22 -31.76 4.42
C TYR A 57 -4.75 -30.37 4.85
N ARG A 58 -3.46 -30.11 4.70
CA ARG A 58 -2.84 -28.87 5.16
C ARG A 58 -2.10 -28.22 4.00
N THR A 59 -2.41 -26.96 3.73
CA THR A 59 -1.77 -26.19 2.66
C THR A 59 -1.47 -24.74 3.09
N LEU A 60 -0.65 -24.07 2.30
CA LEU A 60 -0.28 -22.66 2.47
C LEU A 60 -1.02 -21.81 1.44
N VAL A 61 -1.96 -21.00 1.91
CA VAL A 61 -2.67 -20.04 1.08
C VAL A 61 -1.90 -18.74 1.09
N SER A 62 -1.33 -18.37 -0.06
CA SER A 62 -0.64 -17.10 -0.22
C SER A 62 -1.64 -16.00 -0.63
N PRO A 63 -1.68 -14.84 0.04
CA PRO A 63 -2.48 -13.72 -0.43
C PRO A 63 -1.98 -13.15 -1.77
N LEU A 64 -0.76 -13.48 -2.19
CA LEU A 64 -0.22 -13.08 -3.51
C LEU A 64 -0.58 -14.08 -4.61
N SER A 65 -0.91 -15.32 -4.25
CA SER A 65 -1.50 -16.23 -5.23
C SER A 65 -2.93 -15.78 -5.46
N ARG A 66 -3.17 -15.12 -6.59
CA ARG A 66 -4.51 -14.95 -7.14
C ARG A 66 -5.00 -16.32 -7.63
N GLY A 67 -5.26 -17.22 -6.69
CA GLY A 67 -5.88 -18.50 -6.95
C GLY A 67 -7.39 -18.33 -6.93
N GLU A 68 -8.06 -18.80 -7.97
CA GLU A 68 -9.51 -18.98 -7.94
C GLU A 68 -9.86 -20.03 -6.88
N LEU A 69 -11.01 -19.88 -6.22
CA LEU A 69 -11.47 -20.85 -5.22
C LEU A 69 -11.53 -22.27 -5.81
N ASP A 70 -11.84 -22.40 -7.09
CA ASP A 70 -11.93 -23.68 -7.79
C ASP A 70 -10.59 -24.43 -7.81
N HIS A 71 -9.46 -23.74 -7.98
CA HIS A 71 -8.13 -24.36 -7.90
C HIS A 71 -7.82 -24.86 -6.49
N LEU A 72 -8.21 -24.09 -5.47
CA LEU A 72 -8.05 -24.52 -4.08
C LEU A 72 -8.92 -25.75 -3.80
N LEU A 73 -10.15 -25.78 -4.30
CA LEU A 73 -11.05 -26.93 -4.16
C LEU A 73 -10.49 -28.18 -4.87
N GLU A 74 -9.89 -28.02 -6.04
CA GLU A 74 -9.21 -29.10 -6.76
C GLU A 74 -8.02 -29.64 -5.96
N GLU A 75 -7.12 -28.77 -5.49
CA GLU A 75 -5.98 -29.15 -4.65
C GLU A 75 -6.41 -29.91 -3.39
N ILE A 76 -7.41 -29.40 -2.67
CA ILE A 76 -7.93 -30.07 -1.48
C ILE A 76 -8.58 -31.40 -1.84
N SER A 77 -9.24 -31.48 -3.00
CA SER A 77 -9.85 -32.73 -3.48
C SER A 77 -8.81 -33.81 -3.74
N GLU A 78 -7.69 -33.45 -4.37
CA GLU A 78 -6.56 -34.34 -4.57
C GLU A 78 -5.92 -34.74 -3.24
N GLY A 79 -5.63 -33.76 -2.38
CA GLY A 79 -4.98 -33.97 -1.09
C GLY A 79 -5.80 -34.80 -0.10
N LEU A 80 -7.13 -34.67 -0.16
CA LEU A 80 -8.04 -35.49 0.62
C LEU A 80 -8.46 -36.76 -0.12
N HIS A 81 -8.13 -36.98 -1.39
CA HIS A 81 -8.62 -38.08 -2.23
C HIS A 81 -10.16 -38.23 -2.22
N VAL A 82 -10.87 -37.12 -2.39
CA VAL A 82 -12.35 -37.06 -2.47
C VAL A 82 -12.76 -35.78 -3.19
N ALA A 83 -13.84 -35.81 -3.97
CA ALA A 83 -14.32 -34.61 -4.63
C ALA A 83 -14.92 -33.61 -3.61
N ILE A 84 -14.30 -32.43 -3.50
CA ILE A 84 -14.75 -31.33 -2.64
C ILE A 84 -15.33 -30.23 -3.52
N PHE A 85 -16.58 -29.85 -3.24
CA PHE A 85 -17.28 -28.79 -3.97
C PHE A 85 -17.63 -27.59 -3.08
N ARG A 86 -17.48 -27.76 -1.76
CA ARG A 86 -17.88 -26.78 -0.74
C ARG A 86 -16.95 -26.91 0.45
N ILE A 87 -16.55 -25.76 0.98
CA ILE A 87 -15.80 -25.63 2.22
C ILE A 87 -16.55 -24.68 3.16
N TYR A 88 -16.40 -24.95 4.45
CA TYR A 88 -17.07 -24.20 5.51
C TYR A 88 -16.05 -23.78 6.55
N SER A 89 -16.28 -22.62 7.18
CA SER A 89 -15.50 -22.17 8.33
C SER A 89 -15.77 -23.06 9.55
N PHE A 90 -15.01 -22.82 10.62
CA PHE A 90 -15.23 -23.52 11.89
C PHE A 90 -16.61 -23.19 12.49
N GLU A 91 -17.10 -21.98 12.26
CA GLU A 91 -18.41 -21.48 12.67
C GLU A 91 -19.55 -22.04 11.81
N GLY A 92 -19.23 -22.70 10.69
CA GLY A 92 -20.20 -23.30 9.77
C GLY A 92 -20.61 -22.39 8.61
N ASP A 93 -19.95 -21.24 8.42
CA ASP A 93 -20.22 -20.34 7.31
C ASP A 93 -19.61 -20.89 6.01
N ARG A 94 -20.35 -20.79 4.91
CA ARG A 94 -19.85 -21.23 3.61
C ARG A 94 -18.82 -20.24 3.08
N ILE A 95 -17.62 -20.73 2.75
CA ILE A 95 -16.58 -19.92 2.13
C ILE A 95 -16.84 -19.84 0.61
N LEU A 96 -16.85 -18.61 0.08
CA LEU A 96 -17.14 -18.33 -1.34
C LEU A 96 -15.95 -17.75 -2.09
N ASN A 97 -14.92 -17.32 -1.37
CA ASN A 97 -13.67 -16.83 -1.94
C ASN A 97 -12.50 -17.16 -1.00
N VAL A 98 -11.28 -17.08 -1.51
CA VAL A 98 -10.05 -17.43 -0.78
C VAL A 98 -9.63 -16.35 0.24
N GLU A 99 -10.23 -15.15 0.17
CA GLU A 99 -9.88 -14.02 1.04
C GLU A 99 -10.61 -14.02 2.39
N GLN A 100 -11.79 -14.65 2.46
CA GLN A 100 -12.56 -14.89 3.70
C GLN A 100 -11.76 -15.75 4.70
#